data_AF-W5LCU4-F1
#
_entry.id   AF-W5LCU4-F1
#
_cell.length_a   1.000
_cell.length_b   1.000
_cell.length_c   1.000
_cell.angle_alpha   90.00
_cell.angle_beta   90.00
_cell.angle_gamma   90.00
#
_symmetry.space_group_name_H-M   'P 1'
#
loop_
_entity.id
_entity.type
_entity.pdbx_description
1 polymer ?
#
loop_
_entity_poly.entity_id
_entity_poly.type
_entity_poly.pdbx_seq_one_letter_code
_entity_poly.pdbx_strand_id
1 'polypeptide(L)'
;MFGSAKKYRTHKKNKKKNTQSSARWARGSPAGNPRVAHIISSKLTALTFCLTDLPVCLTESERERDLRLERTARKDPQSEGHLLFHQTLKLQDPPDLYTHHTHIHTHTTMDLHTKKQEDHPKLRSCSTINTFYHETQQELARLGQTILSKDGQIAELKARLARHERTTVGPVEGEDLVGPSRSLVGSLCKEIHKLKQKLKDQELDAAQKLDSSKREIQVLQQKLREKEQELESVRQRPEHQKDQEIQHLHSILAERDRTQATKNVLYSSLVAEAEELRVQLGATVRVCQDLLGRLEKEKSRTTNTEHRGSEMMDGSEVAHLNSLVNRLKEENQQLKNRVAYVENLNSRWQKYDVSREEYVRGLCQKLKESTGMAAPGGTALYQQEIGRLNRLLEEKMLECERLSRERDSGSLRDRERIQMLEQQVEAYIEDFKSERADRERAQDKILNLEEEVTRLKLQIHAQHVKEPQPTRRLPISLKKPSRKQTETAEPLLRNSPPESSAKRTIGQSLAQDPTDLMCPRCMAVYDEKNTDEYFNHCTDCAKL
;
A
#
# COMPACT_ATOMS: atom_id res chain seq x y z
N MET A 1 -66.31 -72.59 24.25
CA MET A 1 -65.24 -71.71 24.80
C MET A 1 -64.56 -70.98 23.63
N PHE A 2 -63.76 -69.94 23.90
CA PHE A 2 -63.43 -68.91 22.90
C PHE A 2 -62.50 -69.37 21.76
N GLY A 3 -62.95 -69.15 20.52
CA GLY A 3 -62.09 -69.13 19.33
C GLY A 3 -62.06 -67.72 18.75
N SER A 4 -60.93 -67.02 18.90
CA SER A 4 -60.73 -65.66 18.37
C SER A 4 -60.04 -65.69 17.01
N ALA A 5 -60.61 -65.05 15.99
CA ALA A 5 -59.94 -64.85 14.70
C ALA A 5 -60.44 -63.59 13.96
N LYS A 6 -59.54 -63.01 13.16
CA LYS A 6 -59.76 -61.97 12.13
C LYS A 6 -60.25 -60.59 12.61
N LYS A 7 -59.31 -59.64 12.66
CA LYS A 7 -59.49 -58.31 12.02
C LYS A 7 -58.20 -57.91 11.28
N TYR A 8 -58.35 -57.03 10.29
CA TYR A 8 -57.39 -56.73 9.22
C TYR A 8 -56.54 -55.48 9.49
N ARG A 9 -55.58 -55.21 8.58
CA ARG A 9 -54.78 -53.97 8.38
C ARG A 9 -53.63 -53.76 9.40
N THR A 10 -52.50 -53.10 9.05
CA THR A 10 -52.09 -52.40 7.81
C THR A 10 -50.67 -52.77 7.34
N HIS A 11 -50.42 -52.81 6.03
CA HIS A 11 -49.07 -52.61 5.46
C HIS A 11 -48.72 -51.11 5.40
N LYS A 12 -47.59 -50.68 6.00
CA LYS A 12 -46.77 -49.55 5.49
C LYS A 12 -45.42 -49.43 6.20
N LYS A 13 -44.44 -48.83 5.49
CA LYS A 13 -43.12 -48.35 5.97
C LYS A 13 -42.13 -49.41 6.48
N ASN A 14 -41.41 -50.06 5.54
CA ASN A 14 -40.15 -50.73 5.85
C ASN A 14 -38.98 -50.05 5.10
N LYS A 15 -38.46 -48.93 5.64
CA LYS A 15 -37.26 -48.23 5.10
C LYS A 15 -36.59 -47.30 6.12
N LYS A 16 -35.76 -47.85 7.02
CA LYS A 16 -34.62 -47.24 7.75
C LYS A 16 -34.18 -48.17 8.89
N LYS A 17 -33.01 -48.82 8.75
CA LYS A 17 -32.11 -49.37 9.80
C LYS A 17 -31.13 -50.38 9.17
N ASN A 18 -30.02 -49.90 8.60
CA ASN A 18 -28.80 -50.72 8.44
C ASN A 18 -27.55 -49.84 8.22
N THR A 19 -27.03 -49.24 9.29
CA THR A 19 -25.73 -48.53 9.31
C THR A 19 -25.17 -48.51 10.73
N GLN A 20 -24.75 -49.65 11.26
CA GLN A 20 -23.99 -49.70 12.52
C GLN A 20 -23.10 -50.95 12.64
N SER A 21 -22.15 -51.12 11.70
CA SER A 21 -21.09 -52.13 11.77
C SER A 21 -19.91 -51.81 10.83
N SER A 22 -19.11 -50.81 11.20
CA SER A 22 -17.66 -50.77 10.88
C SER A 22 -16.98 -49.69 11.72
N ALA A 23 -16.16 -50.07 12.69
CA ALA A 23 -15.46 -49.15 13.59
C ALA A 23 -14.17 -49.78 14.15
N ARG A 24 -13.21 -50.10 13.26
CA ARG A 24 -11.79 -50.38 13.56
C ARG A 24 -10.98 -50.32 12.26
N TRP A 25 -9.65 -50.28 12.38
CA TRP A 25 -8.65 -50.24 11.29
C TRP A 25 -8.49 -48.90 10.55
N ALA A 26 -8.00 -47.88 11.27
CA ALA A 26 -7.09 -46.88 10.72
C ALA A 26 -6.24 -46.24 11.85
N ARG A 27 -4.97 -46.64 12.00
CA ARG A 27 -3.94 -45.91 12.77
C ARG A 27 -2.70 -45.80 11.91
N GLY A 28 -2.17 -44.59 11.76
CA GLY A 28 -0.87 -44.34 11.11
C GLY A 28 -0.93 -43.39 9.91
N SER A 29 -0.85 -42.08 10.18
CA SER A 29 -0.29 -41.07 9.27
C SER A 29 0.08 -39.81 10.08
N PRO A 30 1.04 -38.99 9.61
CA PRO A 30 1.91 -38.23 10.51
C PRO A 30 1.32 -36.91 11.02
N ALA A 31 1.81 -36.46 12.17
CA ALA A 31 1.52 -35.14 12.71
C ALA A 31 2.15 -34.04 11.84
N GLY A 32 1.33 -33.13 11.32
CA GLY A 32 1.80 -31.89 10.69
C GLY A 32 2.53 -31.01 11.72
N ASN A 33 3.71 -30.50 11.36
CA ASN A 33 4.58 -29.78 12.28
C ASN A 33 4.00 -28.40 12.65
N PRO A 34 3.62 -28.14 13.93
CA PRO A 34 2.90 -26.92 14.32
C PRO A 34 3.71 -25.63 14.13
N ARG A 35 5.05 -25.71 13.99
CA ARG A 35 5.89 -24.55 13.68
C ARG A 35 5.52 -23.89 12.35
N VAL A 36 5.06 -24.64 11.35
CA VAL A 36 4.74 -24.08 10.02
C VAL A 36 3.50 -23.19 10.08
N ALA A 37 2.46 -23.62 10.80
CA ALA A 37 1.25 -22.82 11.01
C ALA A 37 1.56 -21.50 11.75
N HIS A 38 2.44 -21.54 12.75
CA HIS A 38 2.83 -20.36 13.52
C HIS A 38 3.62 -19.35 12.68
N ILE A 39 4.49 -19.81 11.77
CA ILE A 39 5.25 -18.94 10.85
C ILE A 39 4.32 -18.28 9.81
N ILE A 40 3.33 -19.00 9.29
CA ILE A 40 2.34 -18.45 8.35
C ILE A 40 1.47 -17.39 9.05
N SER A 41 1.02 -17.68 10.28
CA SER A 41 0.26 -16.72 11.10
C SER A 41 1.05 -15.43 11.35
N SER A 42 2.28 -15.52 11.87
CA SER A 42 3.11 -14.34 12.12
C SER A 42 3.43 -13.51 10.86
N LYS A 43 3.56 -14.15 9.69
CA LYS A 43 3.76 -13.43 8.42
C LYS A 43 2.52 -12.67 7.94
N LEU A 44 1.31 -13.20 8.17
CA LEU A 44 0.06 -12.49 7.90
C LEU A 44 -0.13 -11.29 8.83
N THR A 45 0.17 -11.43 10.13
CA THR A 45 0.13 -10.31 11.07
C THR A 45 1.14 -9.21 10.69
N ALA A 46 2.37 -9.58 10.30
CA ALA A 46 3.38 -8.61 9.87
C ALA A 46 2.95 -7.84 8.60
N LEU A 47 2.42 -8.53 7.59
CA LEU A 47 1.88 -7.90 6.38
C LEU A 47 0.66 -6.99 6.65
N THR A 48 -0.07 -7.23 7.73
CA THR A 48 -1.20 -6.39 8.14
C THR A 48 -0.72 -5.10 8.81
N PHE A 49 0.40 -5.15 9.56
CA PHE A 49 0.99 -3.98 10.23
C PHE A 49 1.72 -3.04 9.24
N CYS A 50 2.42 -3.60 8.25
CA CYS A 50 3.14 -2.80 7.24
C CYS A 50 2.23 -2.06 6.23
N LEU A 51 0.90 -2.16 6.35
CA LEU A 51 -0.08 -1.47 5.49
C LEU A 51 -0.87 -0.36 6.20
N THR A 52 -0.65 -0.14 7.50
CA THR A 52 -1.33 0.94 8.26
C THR A 52 -0.48 2.20 8.45
N ASP A 53 0.85 2.08 8.40
CA ASP A 53 1.77 3.18 8.72
C ASP A 53 2.22 3.98 7.49
N LEU A 54 1.25 4.46 6.71
CA LEU A 54 1.46 5.49 5.68
C LEU A 54 1.00 6.86 6.24
N PRO A 55 1.90 7.86 6.35
CA PRO A 55 1.53 9.16 6.90
C PRO A 55 0.57 9.89 5.94
N VAL A 56 -0.64 10.19 6.42
CA VAL A 56 -1.63 10.98 5.68
C VAL A 56 -1.19 12.45 5.69
N CYS A 57 -0.39 12.84 4.70
CA CYS A 57 0.13 14.21 4.57
C CYS A 57 -1.00 15.23 4.35
N LEU A 58 -1.20 16.09 5.36
CA LEU A 58 -2.09 17.25 5.34
C LEU A 58 -1.81 18.16 4.13
N THR A 59 -2.66 18.11 3.10
CA THR A 59 -2.43 18.83 1.82
C THR A 59 -3.65 19.58 1.28
N GLU A 60 -4.75 19.66 2.05
CA GLU A 60 -5.96 20.41 1.66
C GLU A 60 -6.07 21.80 2.35
N SER A 61 -5.52 21.97 3.56
CA SER A 61 -5.61 23.23 4.34
C SER A 61 -4.81 24.42 3.77
N GLU A 62 -3.84 24.15 2.91
CA GLU A 62 -2.97 25.19 2.33
C GLU A 62 -3.47 25.65 0.97
N ARG A 63 -3.96 24.73 0.13
CA ARG A 63 -4.60 25.04 -1.16
C ARG A 63 -5.82 25.96 -1.04
N GLU A 64 -6.56 25.92 0.06
CA GLU A 64 -7.70 26.83 0.27
C GLU A 64 -7.30 28.26 0.69
N ARG A 65 -6.04 28.48 1.11
CA ARG A 65 -5.52 29.83 1.42
C ARG A 65 -5.08 30.57 0.16
N ASP A 66 -4.34 29.93 -0.74
CA ASP A 66 -3.87 30.55 -1.99
C ASP A 66 -5.03 30.94 -2.92
N LEU A 67 -6.05 30.08 -3.01
CA LEU A 67 -7.27 30.35 -3.80
C LEU A 67 -8.12 31.54 -3.30
N ARG A 68 -7.83 32.10 -2.12
CA ARG A 68 -8.43 33.36 -1.63
C ARG A 68 -7.59 34.59 -1.95
N LEU A 69 -6.29 34.45 -2.22
CA LEU A 69 -5.40 35.56 -2.55
C LEU A 69 -5.43 35.93 -4.04
N GLU A 70 -5.63 34.96 -4.96
CA GLU A 70 -5.75 35.29 -6.40
C GLU A 70 -7.07 36.00 -6.77
N ARG A 71 -8.12 35.87 -5.96
CA ARG A 71 -9.46 36.41 -6.29
C ARG A 71 -9.64 37.91 -6.07
N THR A 72 -8.69 38.58 -5.43
CA THR A 72 -8.74 40.04 -5.19
C THR A 72 -7.98 40.86 -6.23
N ALA A 73 -7.28 40.22 -7.19
CA ALA A 73 -6.28 40.86 -8.03
C ALA A 73 -6.52 40.74 -9.55
N ARG A 74 -7.78 40.85 -10.02
CA ARG A 74 -8.15 41.21 -11.42
C ARG A 74 -9.66 41.41 -11.64
N LYS A 75 -10.10 42.67 -11.75
CA LYS A 75 -11.03 43.11 -12.80
C LYS A 75 -11.05 44.63 -12.94
N ASP A 76 -11.30 45.06 -14.18
CA ASP A 76 -10.86 46.34 -14.72
C ASP A 76 -11.86 47.49 -14.49
N PRO A 77 -11.39 48.75 -14.40
CA PRO A 77 -12.25 49.93 -14.46
C PRO A 77 -12.49 50.34 -15.92
N GLN A 78 -13.75 50.38 -16.36
CA GLN A 78 -14.14 51.08 -17.59
C GLN A 78 -15.57 51.66 -17.51
N SER A 79 -15.80 52.70 -18.32
CA SER A 79 -17.07 53.41 -18.54
C SER A 79 -17.80 53.97 -17.32
N GLU A 80 -17.42 55.19 -16.91
CA GLU A 80 -18.35 56.32 -17.01
C GLU A 80 -17.69 57.41 -17.86
N GLY A 81 -18.47 58.29 -18.50
CA GLY A 81 -17.94 59.28 -19.41
C GLY A 81 -18.85 60.49 -19.61
N HIS A 82 -18.23 61.61 -19.99
CA HIS A 82 -18.84 62.86 -20.41
C HIS A 82 -19.85 63.51 -19.44
N LEU A 83 -19.40 64.59 -18.79
CA LEU A 83 -20.14 65.85 -18.85
C LEU A 83 -19.16 67.03 -18.98
N LEU A 84 -19.59 68.07 -19.68
CA LEU A 84 -18.83 69.29 -19.97
C LEU A 84 -18.99 70.29 -18.80
N PHE A 85 -17.99 71.15 -18.58
CA PHE A 85 -18.21 72.59 -18.85
C PHE A 85 -16.89 73.39 -18.96
N HIS A 86 -16.98 74.54 -19.65
CA HIS A 86 -15.90 75.53 -19.79
C HIS A 86 -15.73 76.35 -18.50
N GLN A 87 -14.49 76.70 -18.14
CA GLN A 87 -14.22 77.98 -17.48
C GLN A 87 -12.90 78.62 -17.94
N THR A 88 -12.99 79.37 -19.02
CA THR A 88 -11.93 80.28 -19.49
C THR A 88 -11.85 81.50 -18.59
N LEU A 89 -10.72 81.70 -17.90
CA LEU A 89 -10.35 83.00 -17.33
C LEU A 89 -9.50 83.77 -18.34
N LYS A 90 -9.93 84.99 -18.66
CA LYS A 90 -9.15 85.95 -19.43
C LYS A 90 -8.11 86.59 -18.50
N LEU A 91 -6.89 86.76 -18.98
CA LEU A 91 -6.07 87.91 -18.58
C LEU A 91 -6.02 88.89 -19.77
N GLN A 92 -5.70 90.15 -19.49
CA GLN A 92 -6.08 91.28 -20.33
C GLN A 92 -4.87 92.16 -20.60
N ASP A 93 -4.70 92.58 -21.86
CA ASP A 93 -3.55 93.39 -22.29
C ASP A 93 -3.57 94.80 -21.66
N PRO A 94 -2.41 95.33 -21.22
CA PRO A 94 -2.24 96.76 -21.01
C PRO A 94 -1.93 97.46 -22.35
N PRO A 95 -2.48 98.65 -22.63
CA PRO A 95 -2.24 99.36 -23.88
C PRO A 95 -0.95 100.22 -23.83
N ASP A 96 -0.24 100.29 -24.95
CA ASP A 96 0.60 101.46 -25.28
C ASP A 96 -0.28 102.72 -25.40
N LEU A 97 0.25 103.90 -25.04
CA LEU A 97 -0.05 105.18 -25.71
C LEU A 97 0.85 106.33 -25.19
N TYR A 98 1.56 106.96 -26.15
CA TYR A 98 1.95 108.39 -26.21
C TYR A 98 3.03 109.00 -25.29
N THR A 99 4.13 109.33 -25.97
CA THR A 99 4.89 110.58 -25.88
C THR A 99 4.10 111.85 -25.51
N HIS A 100 4.70 112.73 -24.68
CA HIS A 100 4.59 114.18 -24.89
C HIS A 100 5.75 114.99 -24.26
N HIS A 101 5.99 116.16 -24.84
CA HIS A 101 6.78 117.30 -24.34
C HIS A 101 8.20 117.08 -23.79
N THR A 102 9.18 117.39 -24.65
CA THR A 102 10.17 118.41 -24.29
C THR A 102 9.50 119.78 -24.14
N HIS A 103 9.89 120.57 -23.14
CA HIS A 103 9.79 122.03 -23.20
C HIS A 103 10.96 122.66 -22.44
N ILE A 104 11.62 123.63 -23.07
CA ILE A 104 12.73 124.37 -22.46
C ILE A 104 12.14 125.47 -21.57
N HIS A 105 12.73 125.66 -20.39
CA HIS A 105 12.77 126.97 -19.75
C HIS A 105 14.15 127.20 -19.12
N THR A 106 14.92 128.09 -19.74
CA THR A 106 16.14 128.63 -19.16
C THR A 106 15.80 129.68 -18.13
N HIS A 107 16.38 129.64 -16.92
CA HIS A 107 16.72 130.89 -16.22
C HIS A 107 17.79 130.73 -15.13
N THR A 108 18.60 131.78 -15.02
CA THR A 108 19.46 132.20 -13.89
C THR A 108 20.51 131.22 -13.34
N THR A 109 21.76 131.55 -13.65
CA THR A 109 22.98 131.26 -12.88
C THR A 109 22.82 131.51 -11.37
N MET A 110 23.36 130.60 -10.53
CA MET A 110 24.00 130.80 -9.20
C MET A 110 23.79 129.57 -8.29
N ASP A 111 24.42 128.42 -8.62
CA ASP A 111 24.58 127.32 -7.66
C ASP A 111 25.71 126.37 -8.11
N LEU A 112 26.97 126.81 -7.93
CA LEU A 112 28.15 126.04 -8.34
C LEU A 112 28.74 125.22 -7.17
N HIS A 113 29.10 123.98 -7.51
CA HIS A 113 30.02 123.07 -6.79
C HIS A 113 29.48 122.21 -5.62
N THR A 114 28.42 122.56 -4.89
CA THR A 114 27.94 121.72 -3.76
C THR A 114 27.31 120.37 -4.19
N LYS A 115 26.47 120.34 -5.24
CA LYS A 115 25.80 119.08 -5.68
C LYS A 115 26.73 118.03 -6.30
N LYS A 116 27.88 118.46 -6.85
CA LYS A 116 28.75 117.60 -7.68
C LYS A 116 29.40 116.42 -6.92
N GLN A 117 29.28 116.40 -5.59
CA GLN A 117 29.85 115.38 -4.71
C GLN A 117 28.79 114.40 -4.16
N GLU A 118 27.50 114.79 -4.09
CA GLU A 118 26.39 113.90 -3.70
C GLU A 118 25.89 113.02 -4.86
N ASP A 119 26.04 113.47 -6.11
CA ASP A 119 25.50 112.74 -7.27
C ASP A 119 26.43 111.60 -7.73
N HIS A 120 27.70 111.58 -7.32
CA HIS A 120 28.63 110.51 -7.69
C HIS A 120 28.22 109.09 -7.21
N PRO A 121 27.73 108.86 -5.97
CA PRO A 121 27.18 107.56 -5.58
C PRO A 121 25.89 107.21 -6.33
N LYS A 122 25.04 108.20 -6.64
CA LYS A 122 23.81 107.99 -7.44
C LYS A 122 24.15 107.55 -8.86
N LEU A 123 25.16 108.17 -9.48
CA LEU A 123 25.66 107.80 -10.80
C LEU A 123 26.25 106.39 -10.82
N ARG A 124 26.99 105.98 -9.77
CA ARG A 124 27.46 104.60 -9.60
C ARG A 124 26.29 103.62 -9.48
N SER A 125 25.32 103.88 -8.60
CA SER A 125 24.12 103.05 -8.43
C SER A 125 23.36 102.87 -9.75
N CYS A 126 23.14 103.96 -10.48
CA CYS A 126 22.51 103.93 -11.81
C CYS A 126 23.32 103.09 -12.81
N SER A 127 24.65 103.20 -12.84
CA SER A 127 25.49 102.35 -13.68
C SER A 127 25.39 100.86 -13.31
N THR A 128 25.35 100.52 -12.02
CA THR A 128 25.19 99.13 -11.55
C THR A 128 23.83 98.54 -11.95
N ILE A 129 22.75 99.33 -11.81
CA ILE A 129 21.41 98.92 -12.26
C ILE A 129 21.38 98.71 -13.78
N ASN A 130 22.04 99.59 -14.55
CA ASN A 130 22.11 99.45 -16.00
C ASN A 130 22.93 98.23 -16.45
N THR A 131 23.99 97.87 -15.71
CA THR A 131 24.70 96.59 -15.91
C THR A 131 23.77 95.40 -15.67
N PHE A 132 23.07 95.34 -14.53
CA PHE A 132 22.12 94.24 -14.26
C PHE A 132 20.97 94.18 -15.28
N TYR A 133 20.50 95.32 -15.79
CA TYR A 133 19.51 95.36 -16.86
C TYR A 133 20.04 94.72 -18.16
N HIS A 134 21.26 95.05 -18.58
CA HIS A 134 21.85 94.43 -19.77
C HIS A 134 22.26 92.95 -19.55
N GLU A 135 22.72 92.56 -18.36
CA GLU A 135 22.99 91.16 -18.01
C GLU A 135 21.70 90.31 -18.04
N THR A 136 20.60 90.81 -17.47
CA THR A 136 19.30 90.11 -17.53
C THR A 136 18.73 90.08 -18.96
N GLN A 137 18.90 91.15 -19.73
CA GLN A 137 18.57 91.17 -21.16
C GLN A 137 19.40 90.15 -21.96
N GLN A 138 20.68 89.95 -21.63
CA GLN A 138 21.57 88.97 -22.26
C GLN A 138 21.20 87.54 -21.89
N GLU A 139 20.89 87.24 -20.62
CA GLU A 139 20.42 85.91 -20.21
C GLU A 139 19.03 85.59 -20.80
N LEU A 140 18.11 86.56 -20.91
CA LEU A 140 16.84 86.38 -21.62
C LEU A 140 17.06 86.00 -23.09
N ALA A 141 18.01 86.64 -23.78
CA ALA A 141 18.38 86.27 -25.15
C ALA A 141 19.01 84.86 -25.22
N ARG A 142 19.87 84.49 -24.26
CA ARG A 142 20.52 83.17 -24.16
C ARG A 142 19.51 82.04 -23.91
N LEU A 143 18.52 82.28 -23.04
CA LEU A 143 17.42 81.36 -22.78
C LEU A 143 16.49 81.24 -24.00
N GLY A 144 16.15 82.36 -24.65
CA GLY A 144 15.36 82.35 -25.89
C GLY A 144 16.00 81.50 -27.00
N GLN A 145 17.30 81.66 -27.24
CA GLN A 145 18.05 80.84 -28.20
C GLN A 145 18.06 79.35 -27.82
N THR A 146 18.07 79.05 -26.51
CA THR A 146 18.02 77.67 -26.00
C THR A 146 16.64 77.03 -26.24
N ILE A 147 15.55 77.79 -26.05
CA ILE A 147 14.18 77.35 -26.33
C ILE A 147 14.02 77.02 -27.83
N LEU A 148 14.41 77.93 -28.72
CA LEU A 148 14.33 77.71 -30.18
C LEU A 148 15.08 76.45 -30.64
N SER A 149 16.25 76.16 -30.04
CA SER A 149 17.00 74.94 -30.30
C SER A 149 16.25 73.67 -29.85
N LYS A 150 15.54 73.75 -28.71
CA LYS A 150 14.73 72.64 -28.19
C LYS A 150 13.46 72.41 -28.99
N ASP A 151 12.78 73.46 -29.44
CA ASP A 151 11.62 73.36 -30.32
C ASP A 151 12.00 72.74 -31.68
N GLY A 152 13.18 73.07 -32.22
CA GLY A 152 13.74 72.41 -33.40
C GLY A 152 13.94 70.90 -33.20
N GLN A 153 14.51 70.48 -32.06
CA GLN A 153 14.67 69.05 -31.72
C GLN A 153 13.31 68.34 -31.58
N ILE A 154 12.32 69.00 -30.97
CA ILE A 154 10.96 68.48 -30.83
C ILE A 154 10.28 68.34 -32.20
N ALA A 155 10.47 69.31 -33.10
CA ALA A 155 9.95 69.26 -34.46
C ALA A 155 10.57 68.12 -35.29
N GLU A 156 11.89 67.90 -35.19
CA GLU A 156 12.56 66.78 -35.87
C GLU A 156 12.06 65.42 -35.36
N LEU A 157 11.94 65.25 -34.04
CA LEU A 157 11.42 64.01 -33.43
C LEU A 157 9.96 63.74 -33.83
N LYS A 158 9.10 64.77 -33.83
CA LYS A 158 7.73 64.68 -34.37
C LYS A 158 7.74 64.29 -35.85
N ALA A 159 8.62 64.87 -36.67
CA ALA A 159 8.75 64.51 -38.08
C ALA A 159 9.31 63.10 -38.30
N ARG A 160 10.11 62.55 -37.37
CA ARG A 160 10.58 61.16 -37.40
C ARG A 160 9.47 60.18 -37.01
N LEU A 161 8.74 60.44 -35.92
CA LEU A 161 7.55 59.67 -35.54
C LEU A 161 6.52 59.66 -36.67
N ALA A 162 6.15 60.82 -37.19
CA ALA A 162 5.23 60.95 -38.32
C ALA A 162 5.76 60.36 -39.64
N ARG A 163 7.04 59.95 -39.74
CA ARG A 163 7.54 59.12 -40.85
C ARG A 163 7.33 57.63 -40.55
N HIS A 164 7.73 57.16 -39.37
CA HIS A 164 7.46 55.77 -38.94
C HIS A 164 5.97 55.43 -38.92
N GLU A 165 5.11 56.35 -38.47
CA GLU A 165 3.65 56.21 -38.50
C GLU A 165 3.13 56.08 -39.94
N ARG A 166 3.64 56.90 -40.89
CA ARG A 166 3.30 56.76 -42.32
C ARG A 166 3.84 55.49 -42.96
N THR A 167 4.93 54.91 -42.44
CA THR A 167 5.43 53.58 -42.84
C THR A 167 4.62 52.43 -42.22
N THR A 168 4.00 52.65 -41.05
CA THR A 168 3.28 51.61 -40.28
C THR A 168 1.76 51.61 -40.55
N VAL A 169 1.20 52.76 -40.93
CA VAL A 169 -0.24 52.99 -41.12
C VAL A 169 -0.49 53.54 -42.54
N GLY A 170 -0.15 52.72 -43.54
CA GLY A 170 -0.57 52.92 -44.92
C GLY A 170 -1.76 52.01 -45.26
N PRO A 171 -3.00 52.52 -45.29
CA PRO A 171 -4.16 51.73 -45.67
C PRO A 171 -4.34 51.70 -47.20
N VAL A 172 -3.97 50.60 -47.84
CA VAL A 172 -4.56 50.10 -49.12
C VAL A 172 -4.08 48.67 -49.37
N GLU A 173 -4.81 47.93 -50.20
CA GLU A 173 -4.59 46.52 -50.53
C GLU A 173 -3.42 46.34 -51.53
N GLY A 174 -2.72 45.20 -51.46
CA GLY A 174 -1.61 44.84 -52.36
C GLY A 174 -0.40 44.22 -51.67
N GLU A 175 0.48 43.63 -52.48
CA GLU A 175 1.87 43.27 -52.15
C GLU A 175 2.78 44.52 -52.03
N ASP A 176 3.89 44.54 -51.30
CA ASP A 176 4.48 43.49 -50.46
C ASP A 176 5.08 44.12 -49.19
N LEU A 177 4.83 43.50 -48.03
CA LEU A 177 5.42 43.95 -46.76
C LEU A 177 6.70 43.18 -46.47
N VAL A 178 7.82 43.89 -46.28
CA VAL A 178 9.07 43.31 -45.80
C VAL A 178 8.92 42.90 -44.32
N GLY A 179 8.44 41.68 -44.14
CA GLY A 179 8.24 40.98 -42.88
C GLY A 179 8.05 39.48 -43.16
N PRO A 180 7.88 38.63 -42.13
CA PRO A 180 7.57 37.22 -42.35
C PRO A 180 6.29 37.10 -43.19
N SER A 181 6.36 36.34 -44.29
CA SER A 181 5.36 36.41 -45.36
C SER A 181 3.93 36.20 -44.85
N ARG A 182 2.96 36.95 -45.41
CA ARG A 182 1.54 36.89 -45.00
C ARG A 182 0.99 35.45 -45.00
N SER A 183 1.47 34.60 -45.91
CA SER A 183 1.16 33.17 -45.97
C SER A 183 1.69 32.37 -44.77
N LEU A 184 2.93 32.62 -44.32
CA LEU A 184 3.51 31.98 -43.13
C LEU A 184 2.74 32.39 -41.86
N VAL A 185 2.48 33.69 -41.69
CA VAL A 185 1.72 34.19 -40.53
C VAL A 185 0.31 33.59 -40.51
N GLY A 186 -0.40 33.59 -41.65
CA GLY A 186 -1.72 32.96 -41.76
C GLY A 186 -1.71 31.45 -41.50
N SER A 187 -0.64 30.74 -41.88
CA SER A 187 -0.46 29.31 -41.64
C SER A 187 -0.18 28.99 -40.17
N LEU A 188 0.69 29.77 -39.53
CA LEU A 188 0.94 29.68 -38.08
C LEU A 188 -0.32 30.00 -37.28
N CYS A 189 -1.08 31.04 -37.66
CA CYS A 189 -2.38 31.31 -37.04
C CYS A 189 -3.35 30.14 -37.18
N LYS A 190 -3.45 29.48 -38.34
CA LYS A 190 -4.28 28.28 -38.54
C LYS A 190 -3.84 27.12 -37.66
N GLU A 191 -2.53 26.83 -37.59
CA GLU A 191 -2.02 25.73 -36.76
C GLU A 191 -2.18 26.04 -35.26
N ILE A 192 -2.03 27.29 -34.82
CA ILE A 192 -2.33 27.73 -33.44
C ILE A 192 -3.81 27.52 -33.11
N HIS A 193 -4.76 27.81 -34.00
CA HIS A 193 -6.17 27.52 -33.77
C HIS A 193 -6.45 26.01 -33.70
N LYS A 194 -5.82 25.22 -34.59
CA LYS A 194 -5.91 23.76 -34.62
C LYS A 194 -5.30 23.09 -33.37
N LEU A 195 -4.20 23.62 -32.85
CA LEU A 195 -3.59 23.18 -31.58
C LEU A 195 -4.45 23.59 -30.37
N LYS A 196 -4.99 24.81 -30.36
CA LYS A 196 -5.95 25.25 -29.32
C LYS A 196 -7.24 24.42 -29.32
N GLN A 197 -7.71 23.97 -30.49
CA GLN A 197 -8.87 23.08 -30.55
C GLN A 197 -8.50 21.69 -30.03
N LYS A 198 -7.41 21.08 -30.51
CA LYS A 198 -6.91 19.79 -30.00
C LYS A 198 -6.71 19.78 -28.48
N LEU A 199 -6.22 20.87 -27.90
CA LEU A 199 -6.05 21.00 -26.45
C LEU A 199 -7.41 20.93 -25.74
N LYS A 200 -8.42 21.69 -26.20
CA LYS A 200 -9.78 21.62 -25.67
C LYS A 200 -10.41 20.24 -25.83
N ASP A 201 -10.21 19.62 -26.99
CA ASP A 201 -10.73 18.27 -27.26
C ASP A 201 -10.11 17.26 -26.27
N GLN A 202 -8.80 17.37 -26.00
CA GLN A 202 -8.08 16.56 -25.01
C GLN A 202 -8.50 16.87 -23.56
N GLU A 203 -8.76 18.13 -23.21
CA GLU A 203 -9.30 18.55 -21.91
C GLU A 203 -10.69 17.95 -21.67
N LEU A 204 -11.57 17.95 -22.68
CA LEU A 204 -12.90 17.33 -22.63
C LEU A 204 -12.81 15.80 -22.51
N ASP A 205 -11.94 15.16 -23.31
CA ASP A 205 -11.65 13.73 -23.25
C ASP A 205 -11.14 13.30 -21.86
N ALA A 206 -10.23 14.09 -21.29
CA ALA A 206 -9.66 13.86 -19.97
C ALA A 206 -10.71 14.05 -18.86
N ALA A 207 -11.53 15.10 -18.97
CA ALA A 207 -12.65 15.32 -18.06
C ALA A 207 -13.65 14.17 -18.11
N GLN A 208 -14.04 13.69 -19.30
CA GLN A 208 -14.96 12.56 -19.45
C GLN A 208 -14.39 11.26 -18.86
N LYS A 209 -13.08 10.99 -19.06
CA LYS A 209 -12.39 9.82 -18.48
C LYS A 209 -12.33 9.90 -16.96
N LEU A 210 -12.01 11.07 -16.40
CA LEU A 210 -12.03 11.33 -14.96
C LEU A 210 -13.43 11.10 -14.38
N ASP A 211 -14.46 11.57 -15.08
CA ASP A 211 -15.87 11.42 -14.69
C ASP A 211 -16.32 9.95 -14.75
N SER A 212 -15.89 9.16 -15.73
CA SER A 212 -16.17 7.71 -15.77
C SER A 212 -15.46 6.96 -14.64
N SER A 213 -14.18 7.27 -14.39
CA SER A 213 -13.42 6.67 -13.29
C SER A 213 -14.01 7.03 -11.92
N LYS A 214 -14.44 8.28 -11.73
CA LYS A 214 -15.12 8.75 -10.52
C LYS A 214 -16.42 7.98 -10.24
N ARG A 215 -17.23 7.71 -11.28
CA ARG A 215 -18.44 6.87 -11.17
C ARG A 215 -18.11 5.42 -10.83
N GLU A 216 -17.08 4.85 -11.46
CA GLU A 216 -16.61 3.49 -11.16
C GLU A 216 -16.11 3.35 -9.71
N ILE A 217 -15.29 4.30 -9.25
CA ILE A 217 -14.82 4.37 -7.86
C ILE A 217 -16.01 4.47 -6.90
N GLN A 218 -17.04 5.29 -7.17
CA GLN A 218 -18.25 5.36 -6.35
C GLN A 218 -19.02 4.04 -6.29
N VAL A 219 -19.13 3.30 -7.40
CA VAL A 219 -19.76 1.97 -7.46
C VAL A 219 -18.94 0.92 -6.70
N LEU A 220 -17.61 0.95 -6.82
CA LEU A 220 -16.71 0.05 -6.09
C LEU A 220 -16.73 0.34 -4.58
N GLN A 221 -16.72 1.61 -4.18
CA GLN A 221 -16.89 2.02 -2.77
C GLN A 221 -18.25 1.58 -2.19
N GLN A 222 -19.32 1.62 -3.00
CA GLN A 222 -20.63 1.13 -2.55
C GLN A 222 -20.63 -0.40 -2.36
N LYS A 223 -20.09 -1.16 -3.33
CA LYS A 223 -19.92 -2.61 -3.20
C LYS A 223 -19.01 -3.00 -2.03
N LEU A 224 -18.00 -2.21 -1.73
CA LEU A 224 -17.11 -2.42 -0.57
C LEU A 224 -17.90 -2.29 0.73
N ARG A 225 -18.67 -1.19 0.92
CA ARG A 225 -19.54 -0.99 2.08
C ARG A 225 -20.58 -2.11 2.25
N GLU A 226 -21.16 -2.58 1.15
CA GLU A 226 -22.09 -3.72 1.16
C GLU A 226 -21.41 -5.01 1.66
N LYS A 227 -20.16 -5.26 1.22
CA LYS A 227 -19.39 -6.43 1.68
C LYS A 227 -18.86 -6.30 3.09
N GLU A 228 -18.51 -5.10 3.54
CA GLU A 228 -18.19 -4.80 4.93
C GLU A 228 -19.41 -5.05 5.82
N GLN A 229 -20.60 -4.62 5.40
CA GLN A 229 -21.86 -4.86 6.12
C GLN A 229 -22.25 -6.36 6.14
N GLU A 230 -22.02 -7.11 5.05
CA GLU A 230 -22.19 -8.57 5.03
C GLU A 230 -21.24 -9.28 6.01
N LEU A 231 -19.95 -8.91 5.99
CA LEU A 231 -18.95 -9.48 6.89
C LEU A 231 -19.25 -9.15 8.37
N GLU A 232 -19.71 -7.93 8.64
CA GLU A 232 -20.07 -7.49 9.99
C GLU A 232 -21.37 -8.18 10.46
N SER A 233 -22.35 -8.38 9.57
CA SER A 233 -23.52 -9.22 9.82
C SER A 233 -23.17 -10.69 10.09
N VAL A 234 -22.06 -11.21 9.54
CA VAL A 234 -21.54 -12.55 9.87
C VAL A 234 -20.83 -12.54 11.22
N ARG A 235 -19.99 -11.54 11.50
CA ARG A 235 -19.27 -11.40 12.77
C ARG A 235 -20.22 -11.31 13.97
N GLN A 236 -21.27 -10.51 13.87
CA GLN A 236 -22.24 -10.26 14.95
C GLN A 236 -23.16 -11.45 15.27
N ARG A 237 -23.15 -12.53 14.47
CA ARG A 237 -23.88 -13.76 14.82
C ARG A 237 -23.21 -14.45 16.02
N PRO A 238 -23.98 -14.96 17.00
CA PRO A 238 -23.43 -15.78 18.07
C PRO A 238 -22.68 -17.01 17.54
N GLU A 239 -21.57 -17.38 18.18
CA GLU A 239 -20.74 -18.53 17.75
C GLU A 239 -21.53 -19.83 17.60
N HIS A 240 -22.47 -20.11 18.51
CA HIS A 240 -23.30 -21.31 18.42
C HIS A 240 -24.15 -21.41 17.14
N GLN A 241 -24.44 -20.29 16.46
CA GLN A 241 -25.13 -20.27 15.16
C GLN A 241 -24.16 -20.52 14.01
N LYS A 242 -22.93 -19.99 14.11
CA LYS A 242 -21.83 -20.28 13.18
C LYS A 242 -21.48 -21.77 13.25
N ASP A 243 -21.35 -22.34 14.45
CA ASP A 243 -21.10 -23.77 14.68
C ASP A 243 -22.21 -24.67 14.10
N GLN A 244 -23.48 -24.29 14.25
CA GLN A 244 -24.61 -25.03 13.67
C GLN A 244 -24.57 -25.04 12.14
N GLU A 245 -24.29 -23.89 11.51
CA GLU A 245 -24.13 -23.81 10.06
C GLU A 245 -22.89 -24.60 9.58
N ILE A 246 -21.77 -24.52 10.29
CA ILE A 246 -20.56 -25.31 9.99
C ILE A 246 -20.86 -26.81 10.09
N GLN A 247 -21.61 -27.27 11.10
CA GLN A 247 -22.05 -28.66 11.21
C GLN A 247 -23.03 -29.06 10.10
N HIS A 248 -23.90 -28.16 9.66
CA HIS A 248 -24.80 -28.38 8.54
C HIS A 248 -24.04 -28.54 7.21
N LEU A 249 -23.11 -27.63 6.92
CA LEU A 249 -22.24 -27.67 5.73
C LEU A 249 -21.34 -28.91 5.73
N HIS A 250 -20.72 -29.27 6.86
CA HIS A 250 -19.99 -30.54 6.98
C HIS A 250 -20.87 -31.76 6.72
N SER A 251 -22.14 -31.75 7.16
CA SER A 251 -23.08 -32.84 6.90
C SER A 251 -23.45 -32.95 5.41
N ILE A 252 -23.59 -31.82 4.71
CA ILE A 252 -23.81 -31.76 3.26
C ILE A 252 -22.59 -32.28 2.50
N LEU A 253 -21.38 -31.83 2.86
CA LEU A 253 -20.13 -32.28 2.24
C LEU A 253 -19.94 -33.80 2.43
N ALA A 254 -20.12 -34.30 3.66
CA ALA A 254 -20.02 -35.72 3.95
C ALA A 254 -21.10 -36.58 3.25
N GLU A 255 -22.25 -36.02 2.85
CA GLU A 255 -23.21 -36.70 1.96
C GLU A 255 -22.72 -36.69 0.51
N ARG A 256 -22.24 -35.55 0.01
CA ARG A 256 -21.65 -35.46 -1.35
C ARG A 256 -20.50 -36.46 -1.52
N ASP A 257 -19.58 -36.54 -0.56
CA ASP A 257 -18.45 -37.46 -0.59
C ASP A 257 -18.90 -38.93 -0.59
N ARG A 258 -19.93 -39.28 0.22
CA ARG A 258 -20.52 -40.63 0.20
C ARG A 258 -21.17 -40.96 -1.14
N THR A 259 -21.90 -40.03 -1.75
CA THR A 259 -22.48 -40.24 -3.09
C THR A 259 -21.41 -40.33 -4.18
N GLN A 260 -20.33 -39.56 -4.09
CA GLN A 260 -19.23 -39.58 -5.05
C GLN A 260 -18.37 -40.85 -4.92
N ALA A 261 -18.10 -41.31 -3.69
CA ALA A 261 -17.45 -42.59 -3.45
C ALA A 261 -18.27 -43.76 -4.01
N THR A 262 -19.60 -43.75 -3.79
CA THR A 262 -20.52 -44.74 -4.38
C THR A 262 -20.48 -44.71 -5.91
N LYS A 263 -20.55 -43.52 -6.50
CA LYS A 263 -20.45 -43.30 -7.96
C LYS A 263 -19.12 -43.79 -8.54
N ASN A 264 -18.00 -43.55 -7.85
CA ASN A 264 -16.68 -44.02 -8.25
C ASN A 264 -16.60 -45.55 -8.25
N VAL A 265 -17.07 -46.22 -7.18
CA VAL A 265 -17.08 -47.70 -7.11
C VAL A 265 -17.94 -48.31 -8.23
N LEU A 266 -19.09 -47.72 -8.53
CA LEU A 266 -19.94 -48.18 -9.64
C LEU A 266 -19.27 -48.01 -11.01
N TYR A 267 -18.56 -46.89 -11.26
CA TYR A 267 -17.79 -46.74 -12.50
C TYR A 267 -16.61 -47.72 -12.57
N SER A 268 -15.85 -47.92 -11.49
CA SER A 268 -14.75 -48.89 -11.48
C SER A 268 -15.24 -50.32 -11.73
N SER A 269 -16.41 -50.69 -11.19
CA SER A 269 -17.04 -51.98 -11.44
C SER A 269 -17.48 -52.12 -12.91
N LEU A 270 -18.14 -51.10 -13.47
CA LEU A 270 -18.61 -51.11 -14.85
C LEU A 270 -17.46 -51.13 -15.87
N VAL A 271 -16.35 -50.44 -15.58
CA VAL A 271 -15.13 -50.49 -16.39
C VAL A 271 -14.49 -51.87 -16.30
N ALA A 272 -14.38 -52.47 -15.09
CA ALA A 272 -13.84 -53.81 -14.93
C ALA A 272 -14.65 -54.88 -15.69
N GLU A 273 -15.99 -54.82 -15.61
CA GLU A 273 -16.90 -55.69 -16.36
C GLU A 273 -16.76 -55.49 -17.88
N ALA A 274 -16.60 -54.25 -18.35
CA ALA A 274 -16.38 -53.95 -19.75
C ALA A 274 -15.03 -54.47 -20.28
N GLU A 275 -13.96 -54.41 -19.48
CA GLU A 275 -12.67 -55.03 -19.85
C GLU A 275 -12.73 -56.56 -19.78
N GLU A 276 -13.44 -57.14 -18.80
CA GLU A 276 -13.62 -58.61 -18.73
C GLU A 276 -14.37 -59.12 -19.97
N LEU A 277 -15.46 -58.47 -20.37
CA LEU A 277 -16.21 -58.83 -21.58
C LEU A 277 -15.35 -58.72 -22.85
N ARG A 278 -14.41 -57.76 -22.93
CA ARG A 278 -13.43 -57.68 -24.03
C ARG A 278 -12.42 -58.82 -23.99
N VAL A 279 -11.94 -59.22 -22.81
CA VAL A 279 -11.02 -60.37 -22.64
C VAL A 279 -11.73 -61.68 -23.00
N GLN A 280 -12.98 -61.87 -22.56
CA GLN A 280 -13.81 -63.03 -22.93
C GLN A 280 -14.07 -63.07 -24.44
N LEU A 281 -14.46 -61.96 -25.07
CA LEU A 281 -14.66 -61.86 -26.52
C LEU A 281 -13.35 -62.13 -27.29
N GLY A 282 -12.22 -61.60 -26.82
CA GLY A 282 -10.92 -61.90 -27.38
C GLY A 282 -10.54 -63.38 -27.26
N ALA A 283 -11.00 -64.07 -26.22
CA ALA A 283 -10.81 -65.52 -26.07
C ALA A 283 -11.72 -66.32 -27.03
N THR A 284 -13.00 -65.96 -27.19
CA THR A 284 -13.89 -66.65 -28.14
C THR A 284 -13.43 -66.46 -29.58
N VAL A 285 -12.95 -65.26 -29.95
CA VAL A 285 -12.33 -65.01 -31.27
C VAL A 285 -11.15 -65.94 -31.54
N ARG A 286 -10.24 -66.14 -30.56
CA ARG A 286 -9.13 -67.11 -30.69
C ARG A 286 -9.62 -68.55 -30.86
N VAL A 287 -10.64 -68.97 -30.11
CA VAL A 287 -11.23 -70.32 -30.26
C VAL A 287 -11.88 -70.49 -31.64
N CYS A 288 -12.55 -69.46 -32.17
CA CYS A 288 -13.08 -69.49 -33.54
C CYS A 288 -11.97 -69.60 -34.60
N GLN A 289 -10.86 -68.87 -34.43
CA GLN A 289 -9.69 -68.97 -35.30
C GLN A 289 -9.05 -70.37 -35.26
N ASP A 290 -8.87 -70.95 -34.06
CA ASP A 290 -8.38 -72.31 -33.88
C ASP A 290 -9.31 -73.36 -34.51
N LEU A 291 -10.63 -73.19 -34.40
CA LEU A 291 -11.61 -74.11 -34.99
C LEU A 291 -11.64 -74.03 -36.52
N LEU A 292 -11.55 -72.84 -37.11
CA LEU A 292 -11.37 -72.67 -38.55
C LEU A 292 -10.09 -73.37 -39.04
N GLY A 293 -8.96 -73.06 -38.40
CA GLY A 293 -7.67 -73.69 -38.69
C GLY A 293 -7.56 -75.18 -38.31
N ARG A 294 -8.58 -75.76 -37.66
CA ARG A 294 -8.76 -77.22 -37.48
C ARG A 294 -9.64 -77.80 -38.58
N LEU A 295 -10.75 -77.16 -38.96
CA LEU A 295 -11.63 -77.62 -40.03
C LEU A 295 -10.92 -77.64 -41.39
N GLU A 296 -10.05 -76.66 -41.65
CA GLU A 296 -9.15 -76.63 -42.81
C GLU A 296 -8.21 -77.85 -42.86
N LYS A 297 -7.80 -78.39 -41.70
CA LYS A 297 -6.95 -79.58 -41.57
C LYS A 297 -7.75 -80.87 -41.59
N GLU A 298 -8.90 -80.91 -40.92
CA GLU A 298 -9.78 -82.10 -40.82
C GLU A 298 -10.37 -82.49 -42.18
N LYS A 299 -10.60 -81.49 -43.05
CA LYS A 299 -10.94 -81.66 -44.47
C LYS A 299 -9.92 -82.52 -45.26
N SER A 300 -8.76 -82.86 -44.69
CA SER A 300 -7.79 -83.80 -45.27
C SER A 300 -7.74 -85.21 -44.64
N ARG A 301 -8.70 -85.64 -43.76
CA ARG A 301 -8.48 -86.84 -42.90
C ARG A 301 -9.60 -87.90 -42.63
N THR A 302 -10.91 -87.64 -42.74
CA THR A 302 -11.94 -88.26 -41.83
C THR A 302 -12.53 -89.69 -42.16
N THR A 303 -12.85 -90.54 -41.14
CA THR A 303 -13.28 -92.00 -41.23
C THR A 303 -14.38 -92.59 -40.22
N ASN A 304 -14.19 -93.75 -39.50
CA ASN A 304 -15.17 -94.89 -39.39
C ASN A 304 -15.52 -95.63 -38.01
N THR A 305 -16.66 -96.38 -37.96
CA THR A 305 -17.04 -97.68 -37.23
C THR A 305 -17.48 -97.80 -35.71
N GLU A 306 -18.33 -98.82 -35.32
CA GLU A 306 -19.02 -99.00 -33.98
C GLU A 306 -19.80 -100.38 -33.72
N HIS A 307 -20.34 -100.66 -32.48
CA HIS A 307 -21.41 -101.64 -31.96
C HIS A 307 -21.07 -103.15 -31.64
N ARG A 308 -21.81 -104.08 -30.91
CA ARG A 308 -22.86 -104.32 -29.80
C ARG A 308 -22.96 -105.89 -29.53
N GLY A 309 -23.71 -106.67 -28.69
CA GLY A 309 -24.79 -106.73 -27.59
C GLY A 309 -25.32 -108.24 -27.46
N SER A 310 -26.14 -108.88 -26.55
CA SER A 310 -26.86 -108.68 -25.23
C SER A 310 -27.38 -110.06 -24.58
N GLU A 311 -28.28 -110.12 -23.54
CA GLU A 311 -28.45 -111.23 -22.50
C GLU A 311 -29.88 -111.81 -22.11
N MET A 312 -30.05 -112.86 -21.22
CA MET A 312 -31.36 -113.51 -20.76
C MET A 312 -31.35 -114.37 -19.40
N MET A 313 -32.48 -115.02 -18.91
CA MET A 313 -32.68 -115.72 -17.56
C MET A 313 -33.88 -116.76 -17.39
N ASP A 314 -33.89 -117.68 -16.36
CA ASP A 314 -34.98 -118.61 -15.84
C ASP A 314 -34.86 -118.89 -14.29
N GLY A 315 -35.88 -119.47 -13.61
CA GLY A 315 -35.85 -120.20 -12.31
C GLY A 315 -35.65 -119.35 -11.04
N SER A 316 -34.96 -118.25 -11.26
CA SER A 316 -34.69 -117.10 -10.43
C SER A 316 -35.91 -116.61 -9.63
N GLU A 317 -37.15 -116.69 -10.12
CA GLU A 317 -38.29 -115.93 -9.55
C GLU A 317 -38.55 -116.15 -8.06
N VAL A 318 -38.52 -117.38 -7.54
CA VAL A 318 -38.76 -117.65 -6.11
C VAL A 318 -37.53 -117.27 -5.25
N ALA A 319 -36.32 -117.44 -5.77
CA ALA A 319 -35.10 -116.92 -5.16
C ALA A 319 -35.09 -115.38 -5.16
N HIS A 320 -35.61 -114.77 -6.23
CA HIS A 320 -35.76 -113.34 -6.43
C HIS A 320 -36.78 -112.76 -5.44
N LEU A 321 -37.94 -113.40 -5.23
CA LEU A 321 -38.91 -113.00 -4.21
C LEU A 321 -38.31 -113.07 -2.79
N ASN A 322 -37.59 -114.14 -2.44
CA ASN A 322 -36.89 -114.21 -1.16
C ASN A 322 -35.78 -113.14 -1.04
N SER A 323 -35.03 -112.88 -2.11
CA SER A 323 -34.05 -111.80 -2.15
C SER A 323 -34.69 -110.41 -2.02
N LEU A 324 -35.91 -110.22 -2.55
CA LEU A 324 -36.68 -108.99 -2.43
C LEU A 324 -37.20 -108.80 -1.01
N VAL A 325 -37.69 -109.86 -0.36
CA VAL A 325 -38.08 -109.83 1.06
C VAL A 325 -36.88 -109.50 1.96
N ASN A 326 -35.68 -110.01 1.64
CA ASN A 326 -34.47 -109.67 2.39
C ASN A 326 -34.01 -108.22 2.12
N ARG A 327 -33.98 -107.76 0.86
CA ARG A 327 -33.75 -106.35 0.52
C ARG A 327 -34.73 -105.42 1.24
N LEU A 328 -36.03 -105.73 1.26
CA LEU A 328 -37.03 -104.94 1.96
C LEU A 328 -36.82 -104.93 3.50
N LYS A 329 -36.33 -106.02 4.10
CA LYS A 329 -35.93 -106.03 5.53
C LYS A 329 -34.70 -105.16 5.78
N GLU A 330 -33.70 -105.25 4.91
CA GLU A 330 -32.47 -104.44 4.97
C GLU A 330 -32.78 -102.96 4.78
N GLU A 331 -33.58 -102.59 3.78
CA GLU A 331 -34.09 -101.23 3.54
C GLU A 331 -34.91 -100.72 4.72
N ASN A 332 -35.80 -101.55 5.29
CA ASN A 332 -36.56 -101.19 6.49
C ASN A 332 -35.64 -100.92 7.69
N GLN A 333 -34.56 -101.69 7.84
CA GLN A 333 -33.56 -101.45 8.89
C GLN A 333 -32.69 -100.21 8.60
N GLN A 334 -32.31 -99.96 7.34
CA GLN A 334 -31.64 -98.73 6.93
C GLN A 334 -32.52 -97.49 7.18
N LEU A 335 -33.83 -97.58 6.91
CA LEU A 335 -34.80 -96.53 7.20
C LEU A 335 -34.93 -96.28 8.71
N LYS A 336 -35.02 -97.33 9.54
CA LYS A 336 -34.97 -97.21 11.02
C LYS A 336 -33.68 -96.52 11.48
N ASN A 337 -32.52 -96.92 10.95
CA ASN A 337 -31.23 -96.30 11.27
C ASN A 337 -31.18 -94.82 10.84
N ARG A 338 -31.75 -94.47 9.68
CA ARG A 338 -31.87 -93.08 9.21
C ARG A 338 -32.83 -92.24 10.08
N VAL A 339 -33.95 -92.79 10.51
CA VAL A 339 -34.89 -92.13 11.43
C VAL A 339 -34.19 -91.83 12.76
N ALA A 340 -33.56 -92.83 13.40
CA ALA A 340 -32.82 -92.63 14.65
C ALA A 340 -31.68 -91.60 14.52
N TYR A 341 -31.02 -91.53 13.36
CA TYR A 341 -30.01 -90.51 13.06
C TYR A 341 -30.61 -89.09 12.97
N VAL A 342 -31.77 -88.94 12.31
CA VAL A 342 -32.51 -87.66 12.22
C VAL A 342 -33.07 -87.24 13.57
N GLU A 343 -33.59 -88.17 14.38
CA GLU A 343 -34.05 -87.91 15.75
C GLU A 343 -32.91 -87.43 16.66
N ASN A 344 -31.72 -88.02 16.52
CA ASN A 344 -30.49 -87.59 17.20
C ASN A 344 -30.03 -86.20 16.74
N LEU A 345 -30.07 -85.90 15.43
CA LEU A 345 -29.79 -84.55 14.92
C LEU A 345 -30.80 -83.52 15.42
N ASN A 346 -32.10 -83.82 15.40
CA ASN A 346 -33.16 -82.96 15.92
C ASN A 346 -32.96 -82.71 17.43
N SER A 347 -32.66 -83.75 18.21
CA SER A 347 -32.35 -83.64 19.64
C SER A 347 -31.13 -82.75 19.92
N ARG A 348 -30.13 -82.74 19.03
CA ARG A 348 -28.97 -81.83 19.12
C ARG A 348 -29.33 -80.40 18.70
N TRP A 349 -30.14 -80.23 17.66
CA TRP A 349 -30.60 -78.93 17.20
C TRP A 349 -31.50 -78.24 18.24
N GLN A 350 -32.43 -78.96 18.86
CA GLN A 350 -33.27 -78.46 19.97
C GLN A 350 -32.43 -78.00 21.17
N LYS A 351 -31.40 -78.76 21.55
CA LYS A 351 -30.47 -78.35 22.63
C LYS A 351 -29.70 -77.07 22.27
N TYR A 352 -29.29 -76.92 21.01
CA TYR A 352 -28.66 -75.69 20.52
C TYR A 352 -29.64 -74.51 20.50
N ASP A 353 -30.89 -74.72 20.06
CA ASP A 353 -31.93 -73.70 20.00
C ASP A 353 -32.26 -73.17 21.40
N VAL A 354 -32.50 -74.06 22.37
CA VAL A 354 -32.70 -73.71 23.79
C VAL A 354 -31.50 -72.94 24.34
N SER A 355 -30.28 -73.43 24.13
CA SER A 355 -29.06 -72.75 24.62
C SER A 355 -28.84 -71.38 23.97
N ARG A 356 -29.21 -71.21 22.69
CA ARG A 356 -29.21 -69.89 22.02
C ARG A 356 -30.24 -68.96 22.66
N GLU A 357 -31.46 -69.42 22.92
CA GLU A 357 -32.50 -68.60 23.54
C GLU A 357 -32.17 -68.24 25.01
N GLU A 358 -31.49 -69.11 25.75
CA GLU A 358 -30.93 -68.80 27.06
C GLU A 358 -29.83 -67.73 26.97
N TYR A 359 -28.91 -67.85 26.02
CA TYR A 359 -27.85 -66.87 25.78
C TYR A 359 -28.41 -65.50 25.36
N VAL A 360 -29.36 -65.47 24.42
CA VAL A 360 -30.06 -64.24 23.98
C VAL A 360 -30.81 -63.62 25.15
N ARG A 361 -31.51 -64.42 25.96
CA ARG A 361 -32.18 -63.94 27.19
C ARG A 361 -31.19 -63.34 28.18
N GLY A 362 -30.02 -63.95 28.36
CA GLY A 362 -28.93 -63.43 29.18
C GLY A 362 -28.33 -62.12 28.64
N LEU A 363 -28.22 -61.95 27.32
CA LEU A 363 -27.83 -60.67 26.70
C LEU A 363 -28.91 -59.60 26.88
N CYS A 364 -30.19 -59.95 26.69
CA CYS A 364 -31.32 -59.05 26.94
C CYS A 364 -31.41 -58.64 28.42
N GLN A 365 -31.09 -59.54 29.35
CA GLN A 365 -30.99 -59.20 30.77
C GLN A 365 -29.83 -58.23 31.03
N LYS A 366 -28.61 -58.50 30.52
CA LYS A 366 -27.47 -57.58 30.68
C LYS A 366 -27.72 -56.20 30.07
N LEU A 367 -28.42 -56.14 28.93
CA LEU A 367 -28.90 -54.90 28.33
C LEU A 367 -29.97 -54.21 29.20
N LYS A 368 -30.86 -54.98 29.84
CA LYS A 368 -31.85 -54.45 30.79
C LYS A 368 -31.21 -54.01 32.11
N GLU A 369 -30.09 -54.57 32.52
CA GLU A 369 -29.30 -54.12 33.68
C GLU A 369 -28.55 -52.83 33.36
N SER A 370 -27.91 -52.73 32.17
CA SER A 370 -27.23 -51.50 31.75
C SER A 370 -28.18 -50.36 31.35
N THR A 371 -29.37 -50.66 30.83
CA THR A 371 -30.38 -49.65 30.41
C THR A 371 -31.42 -49.38 31.51
N GLY A 372 -31.73 -50.36 32.35
CA GLY A 372 -32.65 -50.25 33.48
C GLY A 372 -32.06 -49.56 34.71
N MET A 373 -30.78 -49.18 34.65
CA MET A 373 -30.15 -48.23 35.57
C MET A 373 -30.64 -46.77 35.35
N ALA A 374 -31.95 -46.61 35.20
CA ALA A 374 -32.69 -45.39 35.56
C ALA A 374 -32.83 -45.29 37.10
N ALA A 375 -31.72 -45.57 37.79
CA ALA A 375 -31.48 -45.51 39.21
C ALA A 375 -30.15 -44.75 39.40
N PRO A 376 -29.85 -44.16 40.58
CA PRO A 376 -28.90 -43.04 40.70
C PRO A 376 -27.40 -43.42 40.64
N GLY A 377 -27.03 -44.43 39.83
CA GLY A 377 -25.64 -44.72 39.45
C GLY A 377 -25.31 -44.18 38.05
N GLY A 378 -26.03 -44.64 37.01
CA GLY A 378 -25.73 -44.28 35.62
C GLY A 378 -25.84 -42.78 35.34
N THR A 379 -26.98 -42.17 35.69
CA THR A 379 -27.20 -40.72 35.58
C THR A 379 -26.23 -39.94 36.46
N ALA A 380 -25.89 -40.45 37.65
CA ALA A 380 -24.98 -39.78 38.57
C ALA A 380 -23.54 -39.73 38.05
N LEU A 381 -23.05 -40.76 37.35
CA LEU A 381 -21.74 -40.72 36.69
C LEU A 381 -21.68 -39.64 35.60
N TYR A 382 -22.73 -39.51 34.78
CA TYR A 382 -22.81 -38.42 33.80
C TYR A 382 -22.92 -37.04 34.46
N GLN A 383 -23.72 -36.90 35.53
CA GLN A 383 -23.82 -35.65 36.30
C GLN A 383 -22.52 -35.28 37.01
N GLN A 384 -21.78 -36.26 37.54
CA GLN A 384 -20.47 -36.11 38.15
C GLN A 384 -19.44 -35.65 37.12
N GLU A 385 -19.44 -36.23 35.92
CA GLU A 385 -18.54 -35.83 34.83
C GLU A 385 -18.90 -34.45 34.28
N ILE A 386 -20.19 -34.11 34.12
CA ILE A 386 -20.63 -32.74 33.80
C ILE A 386 -20.15 -31.77 34.88
N GLY A 387 -20.32 -32.08 36.18
CA GLY A 387 -19.82 -31.25 37.27
C GLY A 387 -18.30 -31.13 37.32
N ARG A 388 -17.56 -32.15 36.86
CA ARG A 388 -16.09 -32.10 36.72
C ARG A 388 -15.66 -31.23 35.54
N LEU A 389 -16.35 -31.34 34.41
CA LEU A 389 -16.10 -30.55 33.20
C LEU A 389 -16.46 -29.08 33.39
N ASN A 390 -17.56 -28.78 34.10
CA ASN A 390 -17.95 -27.41 34.44
C ASN A 390 -16.91 -26.73 35.32
N ARG A 391 -16.45 -27.37 36.40
CA ARG A 391 -15.35 -26.83 37.23
C ARG A 391 -14.07 -26.62 36.43
N LEU A 392 -13.70 -27.57 35.56
CA LEU A 392 -12.53 -27.43 34.69
C LEU A 392 -12.70 -26.27 33.68
N LEU A 393 -13.92 -25.99 33.22
CA LEU A 393 -14.22 -24.83 32.38
C LEU A 393 -14.13 -23.52 33.18
N GLU A 394 -14.69 -23.47 34.38
CA GLU A 394 -14.59 -22.34 35.31
C GLU A 394 -13.12 -22.01 35.64
N GLU A 395 -12.33 -23.03 36.00
CA GLU A 395 -10.87 -22.94 36.20
C GLU A 395 -10.15 -22.38 34.96
N LYS A 396 -10.55 -22.80 33.75
CA LYS A 396 -9.95 -22.31 32.49
C LYS A 396 -10.41 -20.91 32.11
N MET A 397 -11.63 -20.51 32.44
CA MET A 397 -12.10 -19.12 32.27
C MET A 397 -11.33 -18.17 33.20
N LEU A 398 -11.18 -18.52 34.48
CA LEU A 398 -10.39 -17.75 35.45
C LEU A 398 -8.91 -17.64 35.04
N GLU A 399 -8.34 -18.70 34.49
CA GLU A 399 -6.98 -18.71 33.93
C GLU A 399 -6.87 -17.83 32.68
N CYS A 400 -7.85 -17.85 31.77
CA CYS A 400 -7.89 -16.94 30.63
C CYS A 400 -8.03 -15.46 31.05
N GLU A 401 -8.82 -15.15 32.08
CA GLU A 401 -8.87 -13.80 32.64
C GLU A 401 -7.53 -13.39 33.27
N ARG A 402 -6.88 -14.29 34.02
CA ARG A 402 -5.55 -14.03 34.62
C ARG A 402 -4.53 -13.70 33.52
N LEU A 403 -4.48 -14.51 32.47
CA LEU A 403 -3.59 -14.31 31.33
C LEU A 403 -3.92 -13.02 30.53
N SER A 404 -5.19 -12.64 30.41
CA SER A 404 -5.56 -11.32 29.84
C SER A 404 -5.01 -10.20 30.72
N ARG A 405 -5.32 -10.20 32.02
CA ARG A 405 -4.85 -9.15 32.96
C ARG A 405 -3.32 -9.04 32.98
N GLU A 406 -2.60 -10.16 32.86
CA GLU A 406 -1.13 -10.17 32.74
C GLU A 406 -0.63 -9.58 31.41
N ARG A 407 -1.20 -10.01 30.27
CA ARG A 407 -0.92 -9.43 28.94
C ARG A 407 -1.16 -7.92 28.92
N ASP A 408 -2.30 -7.50 29.45
CA ASP A 408 -2.74 -6.11 29.43
C ASP A 408 -1.84 -5.25 30.34
N SER A 409 -1.41 -5.79 31.49
CA SER A 409 -0.37 -5.15 32.32
C SER A 409 0.99 -5.03 31.62
N GLY A 410 1.35 -6.02 30.78
CA GLY A 410 2.56 -5.99 29.96
C GLY A 410 2.48 -4.89 28.92
N SER A 411 1.40 -4.88 28.14
CA SER A 411 1.13 -3.88 27.11
C SER A 411 1.12 -2.44 27.67
N LEU A 412 0.66 -2.22 28.90
CA LEU A 412 0.73 -0.91 29.55
C LEU A 412 2.19 -0.51 29.87
N ARG A 413 2.98 -1.38 30.52
CA ARG A 413 4.39 -1.10 30.82
C ARG A 413 5.24 -0.92 29.56
N ASP A 414 4.97 -1.70 28.53
CA ASP A 414 5.68 -1.59 27.25
C ASP A 414 5.30 -0.30 26.53
N ARG A 415 4.02 0.13 26.59
CA ARG A 415 3.58 1.45 26.09
C ARG A 415 4.24 2.61 26.85
N GLU A 416 4.23 2.58 28.18
CA GLU A 416 4.90 3.58 29.03
C GLU A 416 6.39 3.67 28.70
N ARG A 417 7.05 2.52 28.52
CA ARG A 417 8.47 2.45 28.14
C ARG A 417 8.73 3.01 26.74
N ILE A 418 7.86 2.73 25.77
CA ILE A 418 7.95 3.29 24.42
C ILE A 418 7.81 4.81 24.48
N GLN A 419 6.80 5.34 25.19
CA GLN A 419 6.59 6.78 25.33
C GLN A 419 7.80 7.49 26.01
N MET A 420 8.41 6.87 27.02
CA MET A 420 9.64 7.41 27.63
C MET A 420 10.84 7.41 26.67
N LEU A 421 10.94 6.42 25.77
CA LEU A 421 11.99 6.36 24.74
C LEU A 421 11.74 7.35 23.60
N GLU A 422 10.48 7.55 23.19
CA GLU A 422 10.07 8.58 22.23
C GLU A 422 10.48 9.97 22.74
N GLN A 423 10.12 10.31 23.98
CA GLN A 423 10.52 11.58 24.61
C GLN A 423 12.05 11.73 24.78
N GLN A 424 12.78 10.63 25.05
CA GLN A 424 14.24 10.65 25.10
C GLN A 424 14.85 10.94 23.71
N VAL A 425 14.29 10.39 22.64
CA VAL A 425 14.73 10.65 21.26
C VAL A 425 14.41 12.10 20.84
N GLU A 426 13.24 12.62 21.19
CA GLU A 426 12.87 14.02 20.94
C GLU A 426 13.84 14.99 21.64
N ALA A 427 14.14 14.76 22.92
CA ALA A 427 15.10 15.55 23.68
C ALA A 427 16.50 15.53 23.03
N TYR A 428 17.02 14.34 22.66
CA TYR A 428 18.31 14.25 21.97
C TYR A 428 18.31 14.92 20.60
N ILE A 429 17.19 14.92 19.87
CA ILE A 429 17.06 15.67 18.61
C ILE A 429 17.13 17.18 18.85
N GLU A 430 16.60 17.69 19.97
CA GLU A 430 16.73 19.10 20.36
C GLU A 430 18.16 19.46 20.86
N ASP A 431 18.79 18.58 21.63
CA ASP A 431 20.21 18.69 22.03
C ASP A 431 21.12 18.76 20.79
N PHE A 432 20.94 17.86 19.81
CA PHE A 432 21.74 17.89 18.57
C PHE A 432 21.49 19.14 17.71
N LYS A 433 20.27 19.70 17.73
CA LYS A 433 19.95 20.95 17.02
C LYS A 433 20.56 22.18 17.70
N SER A 434 20.50 22.25 19.03
CA SER A 434 21.07 23.36 19.80
C SER A 434 22.59 23.37 19.74
N GLU A 435 23.25 22.22 19.96
CA GLU A 435 24.69 22.02 19.77
C GLU A 435 25.14 22.37 18.34
N ARG A 436 24.34 22.04 17.31
CA ARG A 436 24.62 22.49 15.93
C ARG A 436 24.56 24.02 15.82
N ALA A 437 23.52 24.65 16.34
CA ALA A 437 23.35 26.09 16.26
C ALA A 437 24.45 26.86 17.04
N ASP A 438 24.98 26.30 18.13
CA ASP A 438 26.15 26.86 18.82
C ASP A 438 27.45 26.67 18.03
N ARG A 439 27.63 25.55 17.32
CA ARG A 439 28.76 25.38 16.38
C ARG A 439 28.70 26.38 15.23
N GLU A 440 27.51 26.65 14.70
CA GLU A 440 27.30 27.67 13.65
C GLU A 440 27.61 29.08 14.19
N ARG A 441 27.09 29.46 15.37
CA ARG A 441 27.47 30.71 16.07
C ARG A 441 28.98 30.83 16.32
N ALA A 442 29.64 29.73 16.67
CA ALA A 442 31.09 29.71 16.88
C ALA A 442 31.86 29.88 15.56
N GLN A 443 31.41 29.25 14.47
CA GLN A 443 31.99 29.43 13.13
C GLN A 443 31.84 30.86 12.64
N ASP A 444 30.65 31.46 12.76
CA ASP A 444 30.42 32.88 12.46
C ASP A 444 31.38 33.78 13.25
N LYS A 445 31.56 33.50 14.55
CA LYS A 445 32.47 34.31 15.38
C LYS A 445 33.95 34.11 15.00
N ILE A 446 34.35 32.92 14.55
CA ILE A 446 35.69 32.67 14.00
C ILE A 446 35.89 33.49 12.72
N LEU A 447 34.98 33.41 11.74
CA LEU A 447 35.06 34.17 10.49
C LEU A 447 35.15 35.67 10.73
N ASN A 448 34.30 36.22 11.60
CA ASN A 448 34.37 37.61 12.02
C ASN A 448 35.75 37.98 12.59
N LEU A 449 36.33 37.14 13.47
CA LEU A 449 37.66 37.38 14.05
C LEU A 449 38.79 37.26 13.01
N GLU A 450 38.66 36.40 12.00
CA GLU A 450 39.60 36.31 10.87
C GLU A 450 39.54 37.57 9.97
N GLU A 451 38.35 38.14 9.76
CA GLU A 451 38.19 39.47 9.14
C GLU A 451 38.81 40.58 9.99
N GLU A 452 38.65 40.57 11.32
CA GLU A 452 39.30 41.55 12.20
C GLU A 452 40.84 41.43 12.13
N VAL A 453 41.36 40.21 12.17
CA VAL A 453 42.80 39.92 12.10
C VAL A 453 43.39 40.30 10.73
N THR A 454 42.69 40.05 9.62
CA THR A 454 43.16 40.45 8.28
C THR A 454 43.12 41.97 8.11
N ARG A 455 42.05 42.63 8.56
CA ARG A 455 41.93 44.10 8.59
C ARG A 455 43.04 44.75 9.42
N LEU A 456 43.34 44.22 10.61
CA LEU A 456 44.43 44.71 11.46
C LEU A 456 45.81 44.45 10.84
N LYS A 457 46.04 43.29 10.23
CA LYS A 457 47.29 43.00 9.48
C LYS A 457 47.51 44.01 8.35
N LEU A 458 46.47 44.32 7.57
CA LEU A 458 46.53 45.34 6.51
C LEU A 458 46.81 46.74 7.07
N GLN A 459 46.19 47.11 8.20
CA GLN A 459 46.44 48.39 8.86
C GLN A 459 47.89 48.53 9.37
N ILE A 460 48.44 47.47 9.99
CA ILE A 460 49.86 47.43 10.40
C ILE A 460 50.78 47.56 9.18
N HIS A 461 50.49 46.84 8.10
CA HIS A 461 51.29 46.92 6.88
C HIS A 461 51.26 48.33 6.26
N ALA A 462 50.10 48.99 6.23
CA ALA A 462 49.94 50.36 5.76
C ALA A 462 50.62 51.42 6.65
N GLN A 463 50.74 51.16 7.97
CA GLN A 463 51.54 51.99 8.87
C GLN A 463 53.05 51.78 8.66
N HIS A 464 53.49 50.52 8.48
CA HIS A 464 54.90 50.17 8.30
C HIS A 464 55.50 50.68 6.97
N VAL A 465 54.65 51.09 6.02
CA VAL A 465 55.05 51.77 4.76
C VAL A 465 55.21 53.30 4.93
N LYS A 466 54.84 53.88 6.08
CA LYS A 466 54.84 55.34 6.31
C LYS A 466 55.89 55.87 7.30
N GLU A 467 56.68 55.02 7.97
CA GLU A 467 57.78 55.47 8.84
C GLU A 467 59.15 55.43 8.14
N PRO A 468 59.83 56.59 8.00
CA PRO A 468 61.28 56.65 8.01
C PRO A 468 61.81 56.65 9.46
N GLN A 469 62.69 55.71 9.80
CA GLN A 469 63.31 55.55 11.13
C GLN A 469 64.05 56.80 11.64
N PRO A 470 63.96 57.08 12.96
CA PRO A 470 65.19 57.38 13.70
C PRO A 470 65.23 56.93 15.19
N THR A 471 66.07 55.94 15.48
CA THR A 471 66.96 55.80 16.67
C THR A 471 66.46 55.98 18.14
N ARG A 472 66.66 54.90 18.92
CA ARG A 472 67.18 54.83 20.32
C ARG A 472 66.46 55.60 21.46
N ARG A 473 65.97 54.87 22.48
CA ARG A 473 66.58 54.71 23.84
C ARG A 473 65.73 53.81 24.78
N LEU A 474 66.37 53.18 25.77
CA LEU A 474 65.74 52.57 26.97
C LEU A 474 65.91 53.52 28.17
N PRO A 475 65.06 53.48 29.23
CA PRO A 475 65.48 52.78 30.46
C PRO A 475 64.37 52.23 31.43
N ILE A 476 64.66 51.06 32.03
CA ILE A 476 64.63 50.73 33.49
C ILE A 476 63.33 50.90 34.34
N SER A 477 62.72 49.76 34.74
CA SER A 477 61.96 49.48 36.00
C SER A 477 60.63 50.25 36.27
N LEU A 478 59.72 49.90 37.21
CA LEU A 478 59.82 49.24 38.53
C LEU A 478 58.43 48.76 39.05
N LYS A 479 58.42 47.98 40.16
CA LYS A 479 57.31 47.66 41.12
C LYS A 479 56.26 46.59 40.76
N LYS A 480 56.01 45.72 41.76
CA LYS A 480 54.81 44.86 41.94
C LYS A 480 53.84 45.54 42.91
N PRO A 481 52.55 45.17 42.88
CA PRO A 481 51.95 44.50 44.05
C PRO A 481 51.09 43.31 43.59
N SER A 482 50.56 42.40 44.41
CA SER A 482 50.87 41.87 45.75
C SER A 482 49.62 41.05 46.15
N ARG A 483 49.72 39.72 46.08
CA ARG A 483 49.10 38.76 47.01
C ARG A 483 47.61 38.94 47.38
N LYS A 484 46.80 37.95 46.98
CA LYS A 484 46.09 37.06 47.93
C LYS A 484 45.79 35.69 47.29
N GLN A 485 46.06 34.62 48.05
CA GLN A 485 45.68 33.23 47.75
C GLN A 485 44.59 32.81 48.74
N THR A 486 43.66 31.99 48.26
CA THR A 486 43.18 30.76 48.89
C THR A 486 42.74 29.87 47.70
N GLU A 487 43.22 28.65 47.44
CA GLU A 487 43.37 27.45 48.29
C GLU A 487 42.02 27.01 48.86
N THR A 488 41.60 25.74 48.83
CA THR A 488 42.22 24.43 48.46
C THR A 488 41.08 23.40 48.19
N ALA A 489 41.23 22.15 47.74
CA ALA A 489 42.36 21.32 47.27
C ALA A 489 41.84 20.24 46.28
N GLU A 490 42.77 19.58 45.57
CA GLU A 490 42.55 18.28 44.91
C GLU A 490 42.66 17.12 45.95
N PRO A 491 42.27 15.87 45.63
CA PRO A 491 43.32 14.95 45.14
C PRO A 491 42.88 13.86 44.14
N LEU A 492 43.62 13.75 43.04
CA LEU A 492 44.21 12.52 42.48
C LEU A 492 43.69 11.16 43.02
N LEU A 493 43.23 10.30 42.11
CA LEU A 493 43.83 8.96 42.04
C LEU A 493 44.01 8.47 40.59
N ARG A 494 45.20 7.95 40.35
CA ARG A 494 45.76 7.46 39.09
C ARG A 494 45.22 6.07 38.75
N ASN A 495 45.05 5.72 37.47
CA ASN A 495 45.63 4.49 36.89
C ASN A 495 45.50 4.38 35.36
N SER A 496 46.63 4.11 34.73
CA SER A 496 46.94 3.76 33.32
C SER A 496 48.37 3.15 33.38
N PRO A 497 49.03 2.66 32.30
CA PRO A 497 48.67 2.57 30.86
C PRO A 497 48.82 1.06 30.44
N PRO A 498 49.47 0.55 29.36
CA PRO A 498 50.12 1.14 28.15
C PRO A 498 49.63 0.53 26.79
N GLU A 499 49.48 1.33 25.72
CA GLU A 499 50.42 1.46 24.55
C GLU A 499 50.19 0.42 23.41
N SER A 500 50.49 0.69 22.13
CA SER A 500 51.03 1.87 21.42
C SER A 500 50.58 1.92 19.93
N SER A 501 50.88 3.01 19.22
CA SER A 501 51.40 3.08 17.82
C SER A 501 50.67 2.36 16.64
N ALA A 502 50.49 2.94 15.43
CA ALA A 502 50.61 4.32 14.93
C ALA A 502 50.15 4.47 13.44
N LYS A 503 49.58 5.65 13.09
CA LYS A 503 50.00 6.53 11.96
C LYS A 503 49.87 6.10 10.47
N ARG A 504 49.04 6.88 9.73
CA ARG A 504 48.82 6.94 8.24
C ARG A 504 47.91 5.82 7.70
N THR A 505 47.17 6.00 6.59
CA THR A 505 47.48 6.74 5.35
C THR A 505 46.27 7.45 4.72
N ILE A 506 46.51 8.54 3.97
CA ILE A 506 45.51 9.19 3.10
C ILE A 506 45.28 8.31 1.87
N GLY A 507 44.07 7.79 1.70
CA GLY A 507 43.63 7.14 0.47
C GLY A 507 42.48 7.92 -0.16
N GLN A 508 42.72 8.56 -1.30
CA GLN A 508 41.64 8.98 -2.18
C GLN A 508 41.08 7.72 -2.85
N SER A 509 39.78 7.49 -2.72
CA SER A 509 39.00 6.70 -3.66
C SER A 509 37.88 7.57 -4.22
N LEU A 510 37.33 7.19 -5.37
CA LEU A 510 36.36 8.00 -6.10
C LEU A 510 35.07 8.22 -5.31
N ALA A 511 34.32 9.25 -5.68
CA ALA A 511 32.94 9.39 -5.26
C ALA A 511 32.17 8.11 -5.62
N GLN A 512 31.58 7.45 -4.63
CA GLN A 512 30.59 6.42 -4.86
C GLN A 512 29.27 7.14 -5.18
N ASP A 513 28.68 6.84 -6.34
CA ASP A 513 27.31 7.25 -6.61
C ASP A 513 26.36 6.55 -5.60
N PRO A 514 25.29 7.22 -5.15
CA PRO A 514 24.44 6.71 -4.06
C PRO A 514 23.48 5.57 -4.47
N THR A 515 23.74 4.92 -5.62
CA THR A 515 22.86 3.94 -6.29
C THR A 515 23.27 2.48 -6.07
N ASP A 516 24.42 2.21 -5.45
CA ASP A 516 24.96 0.85 -5.35
C ASP A 516 24.48 0.12 -4.08
N LEU A 517 23.89 -1.06 -4.26
CA LEU A 517 23.32 -1.90 -3.20
C LEU A 517 24.40 -2.79 -2.56
N MET A 518 24.66 -2.60 -1.27
CA MET A 518 25.72 -3.32 -0.55
C MET A 518 25.15 -4.35 0.43
N CYS A 519 25.61 -5.60 0.35
CA CYS A 519 25.21 -6.68 1.27
C CYS A 519 25.82 -6.46 2.67
N PRO A 520 25.02 -6.28 3.74
CA PRO A 520 25.52 -5.92 5.06
C PRO A 520 26.25 -7.05 5.82
N ARG A 521 26.33 -8.26 5.25
CA ARG A 521 27.02 -9.42 5.86
C ARG A 521 28.43 -9.67 5.30
N CYS A 522 28.67 -9.42 4.02
CA CYS A 522 29.97 -9.65 3.38
C CYS A 522 30.52 -8.45 2.59
N MET A 523 29.81 -7.32 2.59
CA MET A 523 30.18 -6.07 1.92
C MET A 523 30.31 -6.19 0.38
N ALA A 524 29.74 -7.24 -0.22
CA ALA A 524 29.59 -7.34 -1.68
C ALA A 524 28.67 -6.23 -2.20
N VAL A 525 29.08 -5.57 -3.28
CA VAL A 525 28.41 -4.42 -3.89
C VAL A 525 27.76 -4.83 -5.21
N TYR A 526 26.56 -4.32 -5.48
CA TYR A 526 25.73 -4.64 -6.63
C TYR A 526 25.12 -3.36 -7.23
N ASP A 527 25.26 -3.15 -8.53
CA ASP A 527 24.62 -2.07 -9.27
C ASP A 527 23.10 -2.06 -9.05
N GLU A 528 22.48 -0.87 -9.05
CA GLU A 528 21.02 -0.66 -8.95
C GLU A 528 20.18 -1.42 -10.02
N LYS A 529 20.83 -1.89 -11.09
CA LYS A 529 20.20 -2.69 -12.17
C LYS A 529 20.13 -4.18 -11.86
N ASN A 530 20.90 -4.66 -10.88
CA ASN A 530 21.07 -6.06 -10.54
C ASN A 530 20.40 -6.40 -9.20
N THR A 531 19.26 -5.75 -8.88
CA THR A 531 18.48 -5.92 -7.65
C THR A 531 18.19 -7.38 -7.31
N ASP A 532 17.88 -8.18 -8.33
CA ASP A 532 17.48 -9.56 -8.16
C ASP A 532 18.69 -10.44 -7.77
N GLU A 533 19.88 -10.13 -8.28
CA GLU A 533 21.12 -10.78 -7.86
C GLU A 533 21.50 -10.38 -6.44
N TYR A 534 21.35 -9.10 -6.09
CA TYR A 534 21.51 -8.60 -4.71
C TYR A 534 20.58 -9.32 -3.73
N PHE A 535 19.28 -9.43 -4.03
CA PHE A 535 18.33 -10.11 -3.14
C PHE A 535 18.61 -11.61 -3.03
N ASN A 536 18.89 -12.30 -4.14
CA ASN A 536 19.28 -13.72 -4.11
C ASN A 536 20.53 -13.92 -3.24
N HIS A 537 21.58 -13.13 -3.50
CA HIS A 537 22.81 -13.12 -2.70
C HIS A 537 22.53 -12.86 -1.21
N CYS A 538 21.70 -11.88 -0.86
CA CYS A 538 21.35 -11.63 0.55
C CYS A 538 20.63 -12.83 1.19
N THR A 539 19.79 -13.59 0.46
CA THR A 539 19.19 -14.81 1.03
C THR A 539 20.20 -15.94 1.21
N ASP A 540 21.18 -16.10 0.32
CA ASP A 540 22.22 -17.14 0.45
C ASP A 540 23.29 -16.77 1.48
N CYS A 541 23.74 -15.52 1.47
CA CYS A 541 24.63 -14.95 2.48
C CYS A 541 24.02 -14.99 3.88
N ALA A 542 22.68 -15.05 4.02
CA ALA A 542 21.98 -15.25 5.29
C ALA A 542 21.81 -16.73 5.73
N LYS A 543 22.11 -17.70 4.86
CA LYS A 543 22.10 -19.16 5.17
C LYS A 543 23.46 -19.68 5.65
N LEU A 544 24.53 -18.89 5.42
CA LEU A 544 25.90 -19.10 5.89
C LEU A 544 26.12 -18.53 7.31
#